data_AF-A0A850Q461-F1
#
_entry.id   AF-A0A850Q461-F1
#
_cell.length_a   1.000
_cell.length_b   1.000
_cell.length_c   1.000
_cell.angle_alpha   90.00
_cell.angle_beta   90.00
_cell.angle_gamma   90.00
#
_symmetry.space_group_name_H-M   'P 1'
#
loop_
_entity.id
_entity.type
_entity.pdbx_description
1 polymer ?
#
loop_
_entity_poly.entity_id
_entity_poly.type
_entity_poly.pdbx_seq_one_letter_code
_entity_poly.pdbx_strand_id
1 'polypeptide(L)'
;LTDLIREARKYGVGFILASQSVRDFATVVFENMGTKIALQLEGEDAKFMADNFGATDKPSKEAVLSMLPSQKPMRALIRNNHFEPFAQVDIEPFFKK
;
A
#
# COMPACT_ATOMS: atom_id res chain seq x y z
N LEU A 1 13.42 1.63 14.51
CA LEU A 1 12.96 1.33 13.12
C LEU A 1 12.50 2.61 12.40
N THR A 2 11.72 3.46 13.06
CA THR A 2 11.16 4.69 12.48
C THR A 2 12.22 5.69 12.01
N ASP A 3 13.26 5.94 12.80
CA ASP A 3 14.37 6.82 12.41
C ASP A 3 15.16 6.26 11.23
N LEU A 4 15.35 4.94 11.25
CA LEU A 4 16.03 4.22 10.19
C LEU A 4 15.26 4.32 8.86
N ILE A 5 13.93 4.20 8.86
CA ILE A 5 13.09 4.41 7.67
C ILE A 5 13.16 5.87 7.18
N ARG A 6 13.19 6.84 8.10
CA ARG A 6 13.29 8.26 7.76
C ARG A 6 14.62 8.62 7.10
N GLU A 7 15.71 8.02 7.55
CA GLU A 7 17.04 8.30 7.04
C GLU A 7 17.50 7.38 5.91
N ALA A 8 16.85 6.22 5.75
CA ALA A 8 17.15 5.20 4.73
C ALA A 8 17.39 5.80 3.34
N ARG A 9 16.55 6.76 2.95
CA ARG A 9 16.60 7.43 1.65
C ARG A 9 17.92 8.18 1.42
N LYS A 10 18.52 8.76 2.47
CA LYS A 10 19.81 9.48 2.38
C LYS A 10 20.97 8.53 2.08
N TYR A 11 20.87 7.29 2.56
CA TYR A 11 21.91 6.28 2.43
C TYR A 11 21.67 5.29 1.28
N GLY A 12 20.64 5.52 0.45
CA GLY A 12 20.28 4.62 -0.65
C GLY A 12 19.76 3.25 -0.19
N VAL A 13 19.31 3.13 1.06
CA VAL A 13 18.76 1.89 1.61
C VAL A 13 17.25 1.83 1.33
N GLY A 14 16.79 0.70 0.78
CA GLY A 14 15.37 0.42 0.54
C GLY A 14 14.81 -0.55 1.57
N PHE A 15 13.57 -0.30 2.03
CA PHE A 15 12.83 -1.21 2.90
C PHE A 15 11.61 -1.74 2.17
N ILE A 16 11.41 -3.06 2.24
CA ILE A 16 10.16 -3.71 1.87
C ILE A 16 9.54 -4.21 3.16
N LEU A 17 8.36 -3.70 3.48
CA LEU A 17 7.58 -4.09 4.65
C LEU A 17 6.32 -4.78 4.15
N ALA A 18 6.03 -5.95 4.74
CA ALA A 18 4.83 -6.72 4.44
C ALA A 18 4.21 -7.16 5.76
N SER A 19 2.91 -6.89 5.93
CA SER A 19 2.10 -7.47 7.00
C SER A 19 0.72 -7.82 6.47
N GLN A 20 0.07 -8.76 7.14
CA GLN A 20 -1.35 -9.09 6.93
C GLN A 20 -2.26 -8.08 7.64
N SER A 21 -1.79 -7.45 8.71
CA SER A 21 -2.50 -6.43 9.48
C SER A 21 -1.86 -5.07 9.25
N VAL A 22 -2.66 -4.13 8.76
CA VAL A 22 -2.20 -2.78 8.42
C VAL A 22 -1.89 -1.97 9.70
N ARG A 23 -2.47 -2.38 10.83
CA ARG A 23 -2.32 -1.79 12.17
C ARG A 23 -0.96 -2.08 12.80
N ASP A 24 -0.24 -3.07 12.29
CA ASP A 24 1.09 -3.43 12.80
C ASP A 24 2.12 -2.34 12.47
N PHE A 25 1.80 -1.45 11.53
CA PHE A 25 2.64 -0.35 11.12
C PHE A 25 2.22 0.96 11.76
N ALA A 26 3.20 1.68 12.31
CA ALA A 26 2.99 3.05 12.78
C ALA A 26 2.69 3.98 11.59
N THR A 27 1.87 5.01 11.81
CA THR A 27 1.50 6.02 10.79
C THR A 27 2.72 6.62 10.07
N VAL A 28 3.81 6.84 10.82
CA VAL A 28 5.07 7.37 10.28
C VAL A 28 5.64 6.49 9.16
N VAL A 29 5.41 5.17 9.20
CA VAL A 29 5.82 4.28 8.10
C VAL A 29 5.06 4.63 6.83
N PHE A 30 3.73 4.77 6.90
CA PHE A 30 2.90 5.11 5.74
C PHE A 30 3.23 6.48 5.14
N GLU A 31 3.62 7.45 5.97
CA GLU A 31 4.05 8.77 5.52
C GLU A 31 5.39 8.75 4.78
N ASN A 32 6.31 7.88 5.19
CA ASN A 32 7.66 7.79 4.61
C ASN A 32 7.77 6.77 3.46
N MET A 33 6.81 5.84 3.32
CA MET A 33 6.80 4.88 2.21
C MET A 33 6.40 5.57 0.89
N GLY A 34 7.33 5.57 -0.06
CA GLY A 34 7.10 6.13 -1.40
C GLY A 34 6.21 5.26 -2.31
N THR A 35 6.11 3.96 -2.02
CA THR A 35 5.24 3.03 -2.76
C THR A 35 4.42 2.21 -1.77
N LYS A 36 3.12 2.10 -2.04
CA LYS A 36 2.18 1.29 -1.26
C LYS A 36 1.58 0.24 -2.17
N ILE A 37 1.56 -1.00 -1.71
CA ILE A 37 0.95 -2.13 -2.40
C ILE A 37 -0.04 -2.77 -1.43
N ALA A 38 -1.31 -2.81 -1.81
CA ALA A 38 -2.36 -3.49 -1.06
C ALA A 38 -2.93 -4.65 -1.86
N LEU A 39 -2.94 -5.83 -1.23
CA LEU A 39 -3.70 -6.98 -1.70
C LEU A 39 -5.12 -6.91 -1.14
N GLN A 40 -5.87 -8.02 -1.23
CA GLN A 40 -7.18 -8.14 -0.61
C GLN A 40 -7.07 -7.88 0.89
N LEU A 41 -7.83 -6.88 1.36
CA LEU A 41 -7.95 -6.51 2.76
C LEU A 41 -9.43 -6.35 3.09
N GLU A 42 -9.83 -6.74 4.29
CA GLU A 42 -11.22 -6.71 4.72
C GLU A 42 -11.40 -5.92 6.02
N GLY A 43 -12.65 -5.55 6.30
CA GLY A 43 -13.04 -4.96 7.58
C GLY A 43 -12.33 -3.64 7.90
N GLU A 44 -11.88 -3.50 9.14
CA GLU A 44 -11.30 -2.25 9.64
C GLU A 44 -9.91 -1.96 9.05
N ASP A 45 -9.18 -2.99 8.61
CA ASP A 45 -7.87 -2.85 8.00
C ASP A 45 -7.95 -2.25 6.60
N ALA A 46 -8.99 -2.60 5.83
CA ALA A 46 -9.27 -1.98 4.54
C ALA A 46 -9.54 -0.47 4.69
N LYS A 47 -10.29 -0.08 5.72
CA LYS A 47 -10.57 1.33 6.02
C LYS A 47 -9.29 2.08 6.39
N PHE A 48 -8.49 1.52 7.29
CA PHE A 48 -7.23 2.11 7.69
C PHE A 48 -6.24 2.21 6.52
N MET A 49 -6.19 1.20 5.65
CA MET A 49 -5.35 1.24 4.45
C MET A 49 -5.83 2.29 3.46
N ALA A 50 -7.15 2.43 3.22
CA ALA A 50 -7.71 3.42 2.32
C ALA A 50 -7.40 4.86 2.78
N ASP A 51 -7.47 5.13 4.09
CA ASP A 51 -7.12 6.43 4.67
C ASP A 51 -5.63 6.76 4.51
N ASN A 52 -4.76 5.76 4.64
CA ASN A 52 -3.31 5.90 4.54
C ASN A 52 -2.76 5.63 3.13
N PHE A 53 -3.62 5.30 2.15
CA PHE A 53 -3.22 4.89 0.80
C PHE A 53 -2.56 6.02 0.02
N GLY A 54 -2.84 7.28 0.40
CA GLY A 54 -2.36 8.48 -0.29
C GLY A 54 -3.30 8.97 -1.40
N ALA A 55 -4.54 8.48 -1.44
CA ALA A 55 -5.62 9.11 -2.18
C ALA A 55 -6.03 10.42 -1.48
N THR A 56 -5.91 11.55 -2.16
CA THR A 56 -6.16 12.88 -1.59
C THR A 56 -7.63 13.30 -1.70
N ASP A 57 -8.32 12.83 -2.74
CA ASP A 57 -9.71 13.13 -3.02
C ASP A 57 -10.66 12.06 -2.45
N LYS A 58 -11.85 12.51 -2.04
CA LYS A 58 -12.90 11.65 -1.46
C LYS A 58 -13.35 10.53 -2.41
N PRO A 59 -13.58 10.77 -3.72
CA PRO A 59 -13.93 9.72 -4.67
C PRO A 59 -12.87 8.62 -4.78
N SER A 60 -11.58 8.98 -4.85
CA SER A 60 -10.50 8.01 -4.91
C SER A 60 -10.38 7.19 -3.63
N LYS A 61 -10.62 7.78 -2.45
CA LYS A 61 -10.67 7.03 -1.20
C LYS A 61 -11.82 6.01 -1.17
N GLU A 62 -13.00 6.41 -1.62
CA GLU A 62 -14.17 5.51 -1.73
C GLU A 62 -13.93 4.40 -2.76
N ALA A 63 -13.23 4.71 -3.86
CA ALA A 63 -12.80 3.73 -4.84
C ALA A 63 -11.81 2.72 -4.23
N VAL A 64 -10.78 3.18 -3.51
CA VAL A 64 -9.84 2.27 -2.82
C VAL A 64 -10.59 1.39 -1.81
N LEU A 65 -11.46 1.97 -0.98
CA LEU A 65 -12.21 1.24 0.03
C LEU A 65 -13.12 0.16 -0.56
N SER A 66 -13.74 0.42 -1.71
CA SER A 66 -14.59 -0.57 -2.40
C SER A 66 -13.77 -1.62 -3.17
N MET A 67 -12.59 -1.25 -3.68
CA MET A 67 -11.72 -2.14 -4.44
C MET A 67 -10.89 -3.09 -3.57
N LEU A 68 -10.46 -2.66 -2.36
CA LEU A 68 -9.66 -3.48 -1.44
C LEU A 68 -10.28 -4.85 -1.09
N PRO A 69 -11.56 -4.95 -0.66
CA PRO A 69 -12.17 -6.23 -0.34
C PRO A 69 -12.55 -7.04 -1.59
N SER A 70 -12.68 -6.40 -2.75
CA SER A 70 -13.06 -7.05 -4.01
C SER A 70 -11.87 -7.46 -4.89
N GLN A 71 -10.64 -7.31 -4.38
CA GLN A 71 -9.43 -7.80 -5.05
C GLN A 71 -9.52 -9.31 -5.28
N LYS A 72 -9.30 -9.73 -6.53
CA LYS A 72 -9.15 -11.14 -6.85
C LYS A 72 -7.76 -11.64 -6.38
N PRO A 73 -7.60 -12.95 -6.13
CA PRO A 73 -6.27 -13.53 -5.94
C PRO A 73 -5.34 -13.12 -7.08
N MET A 74 -4.07 -12.87 -6.76
CA MET A 74 -3.05 -12.39 -7.70
C MET A 74 -3.32 -11.01 -8.28
N ARG A 75 -4.09 -10.17 -7.58
CA ARG A 75 -4.31 -8.78 -7.96
C ARG A 75 -3.98 -7.86 -6.79
N ALA A 76 -3.34 -6.74 -7.07
CA ALA A 76 -2.97 -5.75 -6.08
C ALA A 76 -3.27 -4.33 -6.57
N LEU A 77 -3.53 -3.45 -5.62
CA LEU A 77 -3.59 -2.02 -5.81
C LEU A 77 -2.21 -1.46 -5.47
N ILE A 78 -1.62 -0.72 -6.39
CA ILE A 78 -0.34 -0.05 -6.20
C ILE A 78 -0.55 1.46 -6.30
N ARG A 79 0.13 2.20 -5.42
CA ARG A 79 0.19 3.65 -5.44
C ARG A 79 1.62 4.12 -5.20
N ASN A 80 2.09 5.00 -6.07
CA ASN A 80 3.35 5.74 -5.93
C ASN A 80 3.25 7.03 -6.76
N ASN A 81 4.34 7.81 -6.85
CA ASN A 81 4.38 9.05 -7.63
C ASN A 81 4.23 8.85 -9.16
N HIS A 82 4.32 7.61 -9.65
CA HIS A 82 4.13 7.27 -11.07
C HIS A 82 2.72 6.73 -11.36
N PHE A 83 2.02 6.24 -10.33
CA PHE A 83 0.68 5.68 -10.40
C PHE A 83 -0.23 6.48 -9.48
N GLU A 84 -0.65 7.65 -9.97
CA GLU A 84 -1.65 8.51 -9.32
C GLU A 84 -3.00 8.42 -10.06
N PRO A 85 -4.12 8.29 -9.33
CA PRO A 85 -4.24 8.21 -7.87
C PRO A 85 -3.82 6.84 -7.30
N PHE A 86 -3.91 5.78 -8.12
CA PHE A 86 -3.42 4.41 -7.89
C PHE A 86 -3.65 3.60 -9.17
N ALA A 87 -3.03 2.42 -9.28
CA ALA A 87 -3.26 1.47 -10.36
C ALA A 87 -3.59 0.09 -9.79
N GLN A 88 -4.42 -0.68 -10.50
CA GLN A 88 -4.64 -2.09 -10.19
C GLN A 88 -3.76 -2.93 -11.13
N VAL A 89 -2.96 -3.82 -10.56
CA VAL A 89 -1.97 -4.63 -11.27
C VAL A 89 -2.19 -6.11 -10.99
N ASP A 90 -1.94 -6.93 -12.01
CA ASP A 90 -1.92 -8.38 -11.87
C ASP A 90 -0.52 -8.84 -11.47
N ILE A 91 -0.45 -9.74 -10.48
CA ILE A 91 0.80 -10.30 -9.96
C ILE A 91 1.09 -11.59 -10.74
N GLU A 92 2.26 -11.66 -11.35
CA GLU A 92 2.75 -12.90 -11.97
C GLU A 92 3.26 -13.85 -10.87
N PRO A 93 2.75 -15.09 -10.78
CA PRO A 93 3.24 -16.05 -9.80
C PRO A 93 4.70 -16.42 -10.06
N PHE A 94 5.51 -16.48 -8.99
CA PHE A 94 6.95 -16.75 -9.09
C PHE A 94 7.29 -18.07 -9.79
N PHE A 95 6.41 -19.07 -9.70
CA PHE A 95 6.60 -20.41 -10.26
C PHE A 95 6.27 -20.52 -11.75
N LYS A 96 5.78 -19.45 -12.39
CA LYS A 96 5.52 -19.41 -13.83
C LYS A 96 6.72 -18.93 -14.66
N LYS A 97 7.84 -18.62 -14.00
CA LYS A 97 9.12 -18.25 -14.63
C LYS A 97 10.10 -19.41 -14.65
#